data_AF-A0A7K8ETH6-F1
#
_entry.id   AF-A0A7K8ETH6-F1
#
_cell.length_a   1.000
_cell.length_b   1.000
_cell.length_c   1.000
_cell.angle_alpha   90.00
_cell.angle_beta   90.00
_cell.angle_gamma   90.00
#
_symmetry.space_group_name_H-M   'P 1'
#
loop_
_entity.id
_entity.type
_entity.pdbx_description
1 polymer ?
#
loop_
_entity_poly.entity_id
_entity_poly.type
_entity_poly.pdbx_seq_one_letter_code
_entity_poly.pdbx_strand_id
1 'polypeptide(L)'
;ASIASTDMGLLLQDDVFADFFNTFLNLPVFGQTPLYISGTGRWYLWPELPSHLDPSPAALLAWLEKHRLPHFCKSSLCLHLVLCQKLLGFIRSGEAAELLNWRSADQWLLERCISGSHGMRHFRAFVRGTAGEELIDFWLITERLLGLDESDGSQRDLFLSLVHRLRATHLREGSSVVTLCTTIAGSLPKARHIQSISTRRDILSKMQEQALFIIQSYWLPKFFVHCKMGMEEEESCQPLLQEYQERLSGACWQEPPGLSEPLPTMHIKRSQDVSGPYCSQKAKAEIWALVKEGRDTQELKMATFQVKPEKQPGPAGSTEELYLDKDALGSIPQQSEHPANISSANPPPFGGRGGVTFPGRPQSNAEQDLCDLLPSASLARLPSLKKPVETLDFLPWALRGEACAGRPFREFLQRQNRPMETHLLDLWHDLEEFLPVVLDSNRENSFFLRHLMGENICKTYLEEDSIEKLPLETRTLVSLWDHLICGEFSPWIFRAQKEICKVLCGLYEEFLADDDRTFLQFMAPGMDVPMPEVPGRAAGRGEHFHLSQRMNQSLKLSQALHGTRSLEGVSSKLWQLLAARDLQKGGSIQAEMELLL
;
A
#
# COMPACT_ATOMS: atom_id res chain seq x y z
N ALA A 1 -15.45 4.57 -9.10
CA ALA A 1 -14.60 5.77 -9.27
C ALA A 1 -14.82 6.39 -10.63
N SER A 2 -15.72 7.36 -10.71
CA SER A 2 -15.71 8.40 -11.74
C SER A 2 -15.20 9.69 -11.09
N ILE A 3 -14.34 10.43 -11.79
CA ILE A 3 -13.89 11.77 -11.37
C ILE A 3 -14.67 12.83 -12.15
N ALA A 4 -14.90 14.00 -11.55
CA ALA A 4 -15.83 14.99 -12.07
C ALA A 4 -15.39 15.69 -13.38
N SER A 5 -14.13 15.52 -13.78
CA SER A 5 -13.57 16.06 -15.02
C SER A 5 -12.46 15.14 -15.54
N THR A 6 -12.14 15.24 -16.83
CA THR A 6 -10.90 14.69 -17.43
C THR A 6 -9.87 15.76 -17.76
N ASP A 7 -10.21 17.04 -17.62
CA ASP A 7 -9.31 18.18 -17.83
C ASP A 7 -8.32 18.28 -16.66
N MET A 8 -7.03 18.04 -16.94
CA MET A 8 -5.99 18.06 -15.92
C MET A 8 -5.68 19.48 -15.40
N GLY A 9 -5.95 20.53 -16.19
CA GLY A 9 -5.81 21.92 -15.77
C GLY A 9 -6.88 22.36 -14.76
N LEU A 10 -8.06 21.74 -14.79
CA LEU A 10 -9.09 21.87 -13.75
C LEU A 10 -8.80 20.98 -12.54
N LEU A 11 -8.43 19.71 -12.76
CA LEU A 11 -8.18 18.75 -11.66
C LEU A 11 -7.04 19.19 -10.74
N LEU A 12 -5.96 19.77 -11.27
CA LEU A 12 -4.80 20.23 -10.51
C LEU A 12 -5.02 21.54 -9.71
N GLN A 13 -6.25 22.07 -9.69
CA GLN A 13 -6.65 23.17 -8.79
C GLN A 13 -7.12 22.62 -7.42
N ASP A 14 -7.47 21.34 -7.34
CA ASP A 14 -7.68 20.66 -6.06
C ASP A 14 -6.33 20.12 -5.54
N ASP A 15 -5.79 20.77 -4.50
CA ASP A 15 -4.57 20.34 -3.80
C ASP A 15 -4.66 18.88 -3.31
N VAL A 16 -5.86 18.36 -3.04
CA VAL A 16 -6.08 16.96 -2.66
C VAL A 16 -5.94 16.03 -3.87
N PHE A 17 -6.50 16.40 -5.04
CA PHE A 17 -6.24 15.68 -6.29
C PHE A 17 -4.74 15.68 -6.61
N ALA A 18 -4.07 16.84 -6.50
CA ALA A 18 -2.64 16.98 -6.78
C ALA A 18 -1.78 16.06 -5.88
N ASP A 19 -2.09 15.96 -4.59
CA ASP A 19 -1.43 15.03 -3.65
C ASP A 19 -1.59 13.55 -4.05
N PHE A 20 -2.82 13.11 -4.34
CA PHE A 20 -3.08 11.73 -4.77
C PHE A 20 -2.47 11.42 -6.15
N PHE A 21 -2.49 12.37 -7.08
CA PHE A 21 -1.95 12.18 -8.43
C PHE A 21 -0.41 12.23 -8.43
N ASN A 22 0.22 13.10 -7.64
CA ASN A 22 1.67 13.06 -7.40
C ASN A 22 2.10 11.72 -6.79
N THR A 23 1.33 11.21 -5.82
CA THR A 23 1.56 9.89 -5.22
C THR A 23 1.51 8.77 -6.26
N PHE A 24 0.54 8.82 -7.17
CA PHE A 24 0.41 7.89 -8.29
C PHE A 24 1.56 8.01 -9.32
N LEU A 25 1.88 9.22 -9.78
CA LEU A 25 2.89 9.48 -10.82
C LEU A 25 4.31 9.04 -10.43
N ASN A 26 4.56 8.88 -9.12
CA ASN A 26 5.86 8.47 -8.60
C ASN A 26 5.95 6.97 -8.26
N LEU A 27 4.96 6.17 -8.66
CA LEU A 27 5.04 4.72 -8.57
C LEU A 27 6.20 4.19 -9.44
N PRO A 28 6.98 3.20 -8.95
CA PRO A 28 8.24 2.79 -9.57
C PRO A 28 8.10 2.21 -11.00
N VAL A 29 6.89 1.78 -11.37
CA VAL A 29 6.56 1.21 -12.69
C VAL A 29 6.69 2.18 -13.86
N PHE A 30 6.42 3.48 -13.67
CA PHE A 30 6.45 4.45 -14.77
C PHE A 30 7.89 4.83 -15.13
N GLY A 31 8.19 5.04 -16.42
CA GLY A 31 9.48 5.57 -16.85
C GLY A 31 9.62 7.03 -16.43
N GLN A 32 8.82 7.90 -17.06
CA GLN A 32 8.67 9.30 -16.68
C GLN A 32 7.82 9.43 -15.41
N THR A 33 8.37 10.12 -14.41
CA THR A 33 7.79 10.32 -13.06
C THR A 33 7.73 11.81 -12.68
N PRO A 34 6.73 12.57 -13.16
CA PRO A 34 6.58 13.98 -12.82
C PRO A 34 6.17 14.20 -11.35
N LEU A 35 6.44 15.41 -10.85
CA LEU A 35 5.97 15.93 -9.57
C LEU A 35 5.51 17.37 -9.77
N TYR A 36 4.29 17.69 -9.34
CA TYR A 36 3.68 19.02 -9.41
C TYR A 36 3.66 19.69 -8.03
N ILE A 37 4.06 20.96 -7.97
CA ILE A 37 4.05 21.79 -6.77
C ILE A 37 3.04 22.93 -6.99
N SER A 38 1.79 22.73 -6.58
CA SER A 38 0.64 23.60 -6.88
C SER A 38 0.85 25.05 -6.41
N GLY A 39 1.38 25.26 -5.20
CA GLY A 39 1.70 26.58 -4.66
C GLY A 39 2.78 27.36 -5.44
N THR A 40 3.36 26.78 -6.48
CA THR A 40 4.28 27.47 -7.42
C THR A 40 3.95 27.21 -8.89
N GLY A 41 2.90 26.43 -9.20
CA GLY A 41 2.60 25.95 -10.55
C GLY A 41 3.71 25.09 -11.18
N ARG A 42 4.67 24.59 -10.40
CA ARG A 42 5.94 24.09 -10.94
C ARG A 42 5.96 22.58 -11.11
N TRP A 43 6.33 22.15 -12.30
CA TRP A 43 6.58 20.75 -12.64
C TRP A 43 8.06 20.41 -12.56
N TYR A 44 8.36 19.31 -11.86
CA TYR A 44 9.66 18.66 -11.81
C TYR A 44 9.55 17.33 -12.54
N LEU A 45 10.29 17.15 -13.63
CA LEU A 45 10.30 15.93 -14.43
C LEU A 45 11.47 15.02 -14.01
N TRP A 46 11.27 13.71 -14.04
CA TRP A 46 12.39 12.77 -14.00
C TRP A 46 12.06 11.49 -14.80
N PRO A 47 12.88 11.10 -15.80
CA PRO A 47 14.14 11.75 -16.20
C PRO A 47 13.94 13.20 -16.69
N GLU A 48 14.96 14.04 -16.48
CA GLU A 48 14.94 15.42 -16.97
C GLU A 48 15.00 15.43 -18.51
N LEU A 49 14.31 16.39 -19.13
CA LEU A 49 14.37 16.58 -20.58
C LEU A 49 15.72 17.18 -21.00
N PRO A 50 16.28 16.78 -22.17
CA PRO A 50 17.45 17.41 -22.76
C PRO A 50 17.28 18.93 -22.90
N SER A 51 18.31 19.70 -22.56
CA SER A 51 18.24 21.17 -22.43
C SER A 51 18.00 21.94 -23.74
N HIS A 52 18.00 21.26 -24.89
CA HIS A 52 17.66 21.83 -26.20
C HIS A 52 16.16 21.78 -26.54
N LEU A 53 15.35 21.10 -25.72
CA LEU A 53 13.89 21.09 -25.86
C LEU A 53 13.27 22.21 -25.02
N ASP A 54 12.24 22.87 -25.55
CA ASP A 54 11.45 23.85 -24.79
C ASP A 54 10.06 23.25 -24.46
N PRO A 55 9.89 22.61 -23.29
CA PRO A 55 8.73 21.78 -23.02
C PRO A 55 7.48 22.61 -22.69
N SER A 56 6.42 22.40 -23.46
CA SER A 56 5.13 23.03 -23.22
C SER A 56 4.38 22.38 -22.06
N PRO A 57 3.97 23.15 -21.01
CA PRO A 57 3.11 22.65 -19.95
C PRO A 57 1.78 22.08 -20.47
N ALA A 58 1.19 22.70 -21.50
CA ALA A 58 -0.05 22.20 -22.10
C ALA A 58 0.14 20.83 -22.79
N ALA A 59 1.30 20.58 -23.40
CA ALA A 59 1.61 19.26 -23.95
C ALA A 59 1.85 18.21 -22.85
N LEU A 60 2.39 18.62 -21.69
CA LEU A 60 2.54 17.73 -20.53
C LEU A 60 1.18 17.35 -19.95
N LEU A 61 0.26 18.31 -19.79
CA LEU A 61 -1.11 18.03 -19.36
C LEU A 61 -1.83 17.08 -20.34
N ALA A 62 -1.77 17.34 -21.65
CA ALA A 62 -2.39 16.47 -22.66
C ALA A 62 -1.79 15.05 -22.71
N TRP A 63 -0.50 14.89 -22.41
CA TRP A 63 0.11 13.56 -22.24
C TRP A 63 -0.37 12.89 -20.94
N LEU A 64 -0.46 13.62 -19.84
CA LEU A 64 -0.99 13.10 -18.56
C LEU A 64 -2.45 12.64 -18.69
N GLU A 65 -3.31 13.44 -19.33
CA GLU A 65 -4.72 13.11 -19.63
C GLU A 65 -4.87 11.80 -20.40
N LYS A 66 -3.98 11.57 -21.37
CA LYS A 66 -4.04 10.41 -22.28
C LYS A 66 -3.32 9.17 -21.76
N HIS A 67 -2.19 9.33 -21.06
CA HIS A 67 -1.24 8.26 -20.72
C HIS A 67 -1.02 8.03 -19.22
N ARG A 68 -1.67 8.80 -18.33
CA ARG A 68 -1.57 8.62 -16.86
C ARG A 68 -2.93 8.64 -16.17
N LEU A 69 -3.81 9.60 -16.49
CA LEU A 69 -5.14 9.74 -15.87
C LEU A 69 -6.04 8.49 -16.00
N PRO A 70 -6.10 7.76 -17.13
CA PRO A 70 -6.94 6.56 -17.25
C PRO A 70 -6.49 5.42 -16.31
N HIS A 71 -5.18 5.29 -16.10
CA HIS A 71 -4.58 4.34 -15.16
C HIS A 71 -4.79 4.79 -13.70
N PHE A 72 -4.72 6.10 -13.41
CA PHE A 72 -5.10 6.63 -12.10
C PHE A 72 -6.56 6.29 -11.76
N CYS A 73 -7.50 6.47 -12.68
CA CYS A 73 -8.91 6.10 -12.47
C CYS A 73 -9.14 4.58 -12.25
N LYS A 74 -8.21 3.72 -12.67
CA LYS A 74 -8.20 2.28 -12.39
C LYS A 74 -7.59 1.94 -11.01
N SER A 75 -6.69 2.77 -10.50
CA SER A 75 -5.99 2.58 -9.21
C SER A 75 -6.91 2.57 -7.96
N SER A 76 -6.38 2.05 -6.85
CA SER A 76 -6.98 2.21 -5.51
C SER A 76 -6.80 3.64 -4.95
N LEU A 77 -5.76 4.37 -5.36
CA LEU A 77 -5.55 5.77 -4.97
C LEU A 77 -6.73 6.65 -5.39
N CYS A 78 -7.27 6.45 -6.59
CA CYS A 78 -8.44 7.21 -7.06
C CYS A 78 -9.73 6.85 -6.27
N LEU A 79 -9.92 5.59 -5.84
CA LEU A 79 -11.02 5.25 -4.94
C LEU A 79 -10.90 5.98 -3.59
N HIS A 80 -9.68 6.08 -3.05
CA HIS A 80 -9.40 6.80 -1.81
C HIS A 80 -9.50 8.33 -1.96
N LEU A 81 -9.17 8.89 -3.12
CA LEU A 81 -9.45 10.28 -3.46
C LEU A 81 -10.96 10.56 -3.46
N VAL A 82 -11.77 9.73 -4.14
CA VAL A 82 -13.23 9.90 -4.20
C VAL A 82 -13.86 9.77 -2.80
N LEU A 83 -13.35 8.86 -1.96
CA LEU A 83 -13.75 8.77 -0.55
C LEU A 83 -13.33 10.04 0.21
N CYS A 84 -12.08 10.49 0.09
CA CYS A 84 -11.57 11.71 0.72
C CYS A 84 -12.42 12.93 0.34
N GLN A 85 -12.75 13.13 -0.94
CA GLN A 85 -13.61 14.22 -1.41
C GLN A 85 -15.04 14.10 -0.86
N LYS A 86 -15.59 12.89 -0.66
CA LYS A 86 -16.88 12.67 0.01
C LYS A 86 -16.84 12.93 1.53
N LEU A 87 -15.69 12.74 2.19
CA LEU A 87 -15.49 13.13 3.59
C LEU A 87 -15.33 14.66 3.72
N LEU A 88 -14.51 15.28 2.88
CA LEU A 88 -14.31 16.74 2.83
C LEU A 88 -15.59 17.49 2.49
N GLY A 89 -16.38 17.01 1.52
CA GLY A 89 -17.69 17.58 1.18
C GLY A 89 -18.70 17.50 2.33
N PHE A 90 -18.60 16.48 3.19
CA PHE A 90 -19.38 16.39 4.42
C PHE A 90 -18.86 17.35 5.49
N ILE A 91 -17.55 17.43 5.74
CA ILE A 91 -16.96 18.37 6.71
C ILE A 91 -17.31 19.82 6.37
N ARG A 92 -17.32 20.17 5.09
CA ARG A 92 -17.67 21.51 4.56
C ARG A 92 -19.17 21.82 4.59
N SER A 93 -20.05 20.84 4.85
CA SER A 93 -21.50 21.08 4.83
C SER A 93 -22.00 21.69 6.14
N GLY A 94 -22.89 22.68 6.04
CA GLY A 94 -23.52 23.29 7.22
C GLY A 94 -24.37 22.27 8.00
N GLU A 95 -25.03 21.35 7.29
CA GLU A 95 -25.84 20.28 7.88
C GLU A 95 -25.02 19.36 8.79
N ALA A 96 -23.79 18.99 8.39
CA ALA A 96 -22.89 18.20 9.22
C ALA A 96 -22.34 19.02 10.39
N ALA A 97 -22.00 20.30 10.17
CA ALA A 97 -21.51 21.17 11.22
C ALA A 97 -22.56 21.39 12.34
N GLU A 98 -23.84 21.56 11.99
CA GLU A 98 -24.94 21.60 12.95
C GLU A 98 -25.15 20.25 13.64
N LEU A 99 -25.22 19.14 12.88
CA LEU A 99 -25.44 17.80 13.41
C LEU A 99 -24.36 17.36 14.43
N LEU A 100 -23.11 17.76 14.19
CA LEU A 100 -21.94 17.34 14.97
C LEU A 100 -21.39 18.45 15.88
N ASN A 101 -22.03 19.63 15.88
CA ASN A 101 -21.65 20.81 16.66
C ASN A 101 -20.20 21.30 16.38
N TRP A 102 -19.73 21.16 15.15
CA TRP A 102 -18.41 21.62 14.72
C TRP A 102 -18.39 23.13 14.45
N ARG A 103 -17.32 23.79 14.90
CA ARG A 103 -17.00 25.18 14.52
C ARG A 103 -16.16 25.20 13.26
N SER A 104 -16.03 26.37 12.63
CA SER A 104 -15.13 26.58 11.48
C SER A 104 -13.67 26.17 11.75
N ALA A 105 -13.18 26.36 12.98
CA ALA A 105 -11.86 25.88 13.41
C ALA A 105 -11.77 24.34 13.48
N ASP A 106 -12.85 23.67 13.89
CA ASP A 106 -12.92 22.20 13.95
C ASP A 106 -12.99 21.59 12.56
N GLN A 107 -13.82 22.17 11.69
CA GLN A 107 -13.90 21.82 10.26
C GLN A 107 -12.51 21.95 9.61
N TRP A 108 -11.86 23.11 9.76
CA TRP A 108 -10.52 23.36 9.22
C TRP A 108 -9.48 22.34 9.70
N LEU A 109 -9.43 22.05 11.01
CA LEU A 109 -8.45 21.11 11.55
C LEU A 109 -8.73 19.68 11.06
N LEU A 110 -10.00 19.27 11.02
CA LEU A 110 -10.40 17.96 10.52
C LEU A 110 -10.13 17.80 9.02
N GLU A 111 -10.33 18.86 8.22
CA GLU A 111 -9.90 18.89 6.82
C GLU A 111 -8.38 18.71 6.68
N ARG A 112 -7.55 19.41 7.47
CA ARG A 112 -6.09 19.21 7.45
C ARG A 112 -5.67 17.80 7.88
N CYS A 113 -6.43 17.16 8.77
CA CYS A 113 -6.20 15.77 9.18
C CYS A 113 -6.52 14.78 8.05
N ILE A 114 -7.73 14.85 7.47
CA ILE A 114 -8.23 13.83 6.52
C ILE A 114 -7.71 14.01 5.08
N SER A 115 -7.40 15.25 4.67
CA SER A 115 -7.00 15.56 3.28
C SER A 115 -5.81 14.75 2.82
N GLY A 116 -5.75 14.44 1.52
CA GLY A 116 -4.61 13.81 0.87
C GLY A 116 -4.37 12.36 1.27
N SER A 117 -3.45 11.71 0.56
CA SER A 117 -3.12 10.30 0.69
C SER A 117 -2.60 9.92 2.09
N HIS A 118 -1.77 10.76 2.73
CA HIS A 118 -1.39 10.54 4.14
C HIS A 118 -2.55 10.66 5.13
N GLY A 119 -3.53 11.53 4.88
CA GLY A 119 -4.70 11.69 5.75
C GLY A 119 -5.61 10.49 5.70
N MET A 120 -5.84 9.96 4.49
CA MET A 120 -6.55 8.70 4.30
C MET A 120 -5.77 7.47 4.83
N ARG A 121 -4.42 7.45 4.76
CA ARG A 121 -3.59 6.40 5.40
C ARG A 121 -3.76 6.45 6.92
N HIS A 122 -3.78 7.64 7.52
CA HIS A 122 -4.01 7.83 8.95
C HIS A 122 -5.41 7.37 9.35
N PHE A 123 -6.45 7.80 8.64
CA PHE A 123 -7.82 7.38 8.91
C PHE A 123 -8.01 5.85 8.79
N ARG A 124 -7.38 5.21 7.78
CA ARG A 124 -7.35 3.74 7.67
C ARG A 124 -6.60 3.07 8.83
N ALA A 125 -5.48 3.62 9.29
CA ALA A 125 -4.75 3.09 10.44
C ALA A 125 -5.56 3.21 11.74
N PHE A 126 -6.28 4.33 11.92
CA PHE A 126 -7.16 4.57 13.08
C PHE A 126 -8.34 3.59 13.16
N VAL A 127 -8.99 3.25 12.04
CA VAL A 127 -10.12 2.29 12.04
C VAL A 127 -9.71 0.83 11.97
N ARG A 128 -8.41 0.50 11.90
CA ARG A 128 -7.90 -0.87 11.72
C ARG A 128 -8.42 -1.81 12.81
N GLY A 129 -8.89 -3.00 12.42
CA GLY A 129 -9.44 -4.00 13.33
C GLY A 129 -10.83 -3.66 13.89
N THR A 130 -11.52 -2.65 13.33
CA THR A 130 -12.87 -2.24 13.74
C THR A 130 -13.87 -2.38 12.59
N ALA A 131 -15.17 -2.27 12.91
CA ALA A 131 -16.22 -2.15 11.90
C ALA A 131 -16.00 -0.95 10.94
N GLY A 132 -15.21 0.06 11.29
CA GLY A 132 -14.83 1.14 10.38
C GLY A 132 -13.96 0.68 9.22
N GLU A 133 -13.06 -0.29 9.43
CA GLU A 133 -12.28 -0.93 8.34
C GLU A 133 -13.21 -1.70 7.40
N GLU A 134 -14.11 -2.53 7.96
CA GLU A 134 -15.08 -3.30 7.15
C GLU A 134 -16.00 -2.40 6.32
N LEU A 135 -16.44 -1.26 6.86
CA LEU A 135 -17.28 -0.28 6.16
C LEU A 135 -16.51 0.44 5.04
N ILE A 136 -15.26 0.83 5.27
CA ILE A 136 -14.42 1.48 4.26
C ILE A 136 -14.10 0.51 3.11
N ASP A 137 -13.68 -0.71 3.41
CA ASP A 137 -13.35 -1.69 2.36
C ASP A 137 -14.58 -2.13 1.56
N PHE A 138 -15.72 -2.34 2.22
CA PHE A 138 -16.99 -2.53 1.54
C PHE A 138 -17.35 -1.34 0.63
N TRP A 139 -17.18 -0.11 1.11
CA TRP A 139 -17.46 1.11 0.35
C TRP A 139 -16.57 1.21 -0.91
N LEU A 140 -15.26 0.96 -0.77
CA LEU A 140 -14.27 1.05 -1.85
C LEU A 140 -14.50 -0.04 -2.92
N ILE A 141 -14.76 -1.28 -2.50
CA ILE A 141 -15.03 -2.39 -3.42
C ILE A 141 -16.36 -2.14 -4.16
N THR A 142 -17.37 -1.63 -3.47
CA THR A 142 -18.66 -1.29 -4.09
C THR A 142 -18.54 -0.08 -5.03
N GLU A 143 -17.74 0.95 -4.70
CA GLU A 143 -17.43 2.08 -5.58
C GLU A 143 -16.66 1.67 -6.85
N ARG A 144 -15.82 0.63 -6.77
CA ARG A 144 -15.20 0.03 -7.96
C ARG A 144 -16.25 -0.70 -8.79
N LEU A 145 -17.07 -1.55 -8.16
CA LEU A 145 -18.08 -2.39 -8.81
C LEU A 145 -19.19 -1.60 -9.50
N LEU A 146 -19.76 -0.60 -8.82
CA LEU A 146 -20.79 0.29 -9.36
C LEU A 146 -20.26 1.24 -10.44
N GLY A 147 -18.93 1.36 -10.58
CA GLY A 147 -18.25 2.03 -11.67
C GLY A 147 -17.85 1.12 -12.85
N LEU A 148 -18.18 -0.18 -12.83
CA LEU A 148 -17.99 -1.07 -13.98
C LEU A 148 -19.23 -1.10 -14.88
N ASP A 149 -18.99 -1.24 -16.18
CA ASP A 149 -20.01 -1.48 -17.19
C ASP A 149 -20.34 -2.98 -17.26
N GLU A 150 -21.60 -3.35 -17.01
CA GLU A 150 -22.05 -4.76 -17.07
C GLU A 150 -22.16 -5.29 -18.51
N SER A 151 -22.10 -4.42 -19.52
CA SER A 151 -22.09 -4.78 -20.94
C SER A 151 -20.68 -4.95 -21.52
N ASP A 152 -19.64 -4.44 -20.86
CA ASP A 152 -18.25 -4.64 -21.27
C ASP A 152 -17.75 -6.03 -20.88
N GLY A 153 -17.68 -6.92 -21.87
CA GLY A 153 -17.17 -8.27 -21.70
C GLY A 153 -15.74 -8.34 -21.17
N SER A 154 -14.92 -7.30 -21.34
CA SER A 154 -13.54 -7.25 -20.81
C SER A 154 -13.47 -6.93 -19.31
N GLN A 155 -14.54 -6.38 -18.73
CA GLN A 155 -14.64 -6.08 -17.29
C GLN A 155 -15.30 -7.21 -16.49
N ARG A 156 -15.82 -8.25 -17.17
CA ARG A 156 -16.61 -9.34 -16.58
C ARG A 156 -15.88 -10.09 -15.47
N ASP A 157 -14.61 -10.41 -15.66
CA ASP A 157 -13.85 -11.21 -14.68
C ASP A 157 -13.50 -10.40 -13.43
N LEU A 158 -13.20 -9.10 -13.61
CA LEU A 158 -13.04 -8.14 -12.52
C LEU A 158 -14.36 -7.97 -11.73
N PHE A 159 -15.49 -7.82 -12.43
CA PHE A 159 -16.82 -7.75 -11.81
C PHE A 159 -17.11 -9.00 -10.96
N LEU A 160 -16.86 -10.20 -11.50
CA LEU A 160 -17.04 -11.46 -10.78
C LEU A 160 -16.11 -11.53 -9.56
N SER A 161 -14.81 -11.25 -9.73
CA SER A 161 -13.83 -11.24 -8.63
C SER A 161 -14.25 -10.33 -7.48
N LEU A 162 -14.67 -9.09 -7.77
CA LEU A 162 -15.16 -8.15 -6.76
C LEU A 162 -16.44 -8.65 -6.06
N VAL A 163 -17.39 -9.25 -6.79
CA VAL A 163 -18.60 -9.86 -6.20
C VAL A 163 -18.27 -11.06 -5.31
N HIS A 164 -17.29 -11.89 -5.69
CA HIS A 164 -16.81 -13.00 -4.86
C HIS A 164 -16.09 -12.50 -3.60
N ARG A 165 -15.24 -11.48 -3.71
CA ARG A 165 -14.55 -10.82 -2.59
C ARG A 165 -15.56 -10.22 -1.59
N LEU A 166 -16.56 -9.46 -2.07
CA LEU A 166 -17.64 -8.92 -1.25
C LEU A 166 -18.39 -9.99 -0.45
N ARG A 167 -18.69 -11.15 -1.06
CA ARG A 167 -19.37 -12.27 -0.37
C ARG A 167 -18.48 -12.97 0.66
N ALA A 168 -17.18 -13.09 0.39
CA ALA A 168 -16.23 -13.72 1.30
C ALA A 168 -15.97 -12.89 2.58
N THR A 169 -16.03 -11.55 2.48
CA THR A 169 -15.65 -10.63 3.57
C THR A 169 -16.84 -9.86 4.17
N HIS A 170 -17.62 -9.13 3.37
CA HIS A 170 -18.55 -8.09 3.88
C HIS A 170 -20.04 -8.46 3.80
N LEU A 171 -20.44 -9.40 2.95
CA LEU A 171 -21.84 -9.77 2.71
C LEU A 171 -22.19 -11.16 3.27
N ARG A 172 -21.64 -11.46 4.45
CA ARG A 172 -21.75 -12.74 5.16
C ARG A 172 -22.36 -12.54 6.55
N GLU A 173 -22.91 -13.61 7.12
CA GLU A 173 -23.42 -13.59 8.49
C GLU A 173 -22.32 -13.20 9.49
N GLY A 174 -22.66 -12.36 10.46
CA GLY A 174 -21.72 -11.80 11.43
C GLY A 174 -20.86 -10.62 10.94
N SER A 175 -20.90 -10.22 9.67
CA SER A 175 -20.18 -8.99 9.24
C SER A 175 -20.88 -7.72 9.73
N SER A 176 -20.08 -6.73 10.16
CA SER A 176 -20.54 -5.42 10.59
C SER A 176 -21.37 -4.73 9.52
N VAL A 177 -21.01 -4.90 8.25
CA VAL A 177 -21.70 -4.31 7.09
C VAL A 177 -23.13 -4.85 6.97
N VAL A 178 -23.33 -6.17 7.15
CA VAL A 178 -24.68 -6.76 7.13
C VAL A 178 -25.51 -6.21 8.30
N THR A 179 -24.94 -6.17 9.51
CA THR A 179 -25.64 -5.68 10.71
C THR A 179 -26.00 -4.19 10.64
N LEU A 180 -25.13 -3.35 10.06
CA LEU A 180 -25.25 -1.88 10.07
C LEU A 180 -25.94 -1.30 8.83
N CYS A 181 -25.87 -1.97 7.67
CA CYS A 181 -26.38 -1.43 6.40
C CYS A 181 -27.67 -2.10 5.90
N THR A 182 -28.06 -3.27 6.40
CA THR A 182 -29.27 -3.99 5.94
C THR A 182 -30.56 -3.52 6.61
N THR A 183 -30.45 -2.87 7.77
CA THR A 183 -31.56 -2.56 8.70
C THR A 183 -32.65 -1.63 8.14
N ILE A 184 -32.37 -0.94 7.03
CA ILE A 184 -33.27 0.05 6.41
C ILE A 184 -34.28 -0.58 5.43
N ALA A 185 -34.14 -1.87 5.09
CA ALA A 185 -35.07 -2.60 4.22
C ALA A 185 -36.54 -2.63 4.70
N GLY A 186 -36.82 -2.24 5.96
CA GLY A 186 -38.17 -2.17 6.53
C GLY A 186 -38.55 -0.84 7.21
N SER A 187 -37.73 0.21 7.16
CA SER A 187 -37.87 1.36 8.09
C SER A 187 -37.78 2.76 7.48
N LEU A 188 -37.86 2.93 6.16
CA LEU A 188 -37.90 4.26 5.53
C LEU A 188 -39.29 4.94 5.71
N PRO A 189 -39.37 6.25 6.02
CA PRO A 189 -40.65 6.97 6.11
C PRO A 189 -41.48 6.92 4.82
N LYS A 190 -42.81 7.05 4.95
CA LYS A 190 -43.80 6.87 3.87
C LYS A 190 -43.80 7.99 2.81
N ALA A 191 -42.75 8.07 2.00
CA ALA A 191 -42.68 8.92 0.81
C ALA A 191 -43.26 8.19 -0.43
N ARG A 192 -44.57 8.38 -0.64
CA ARG A 192 -45.39 8.14 -1.87
C ARG A 192 -44.80 7.26 -2.99
N HIS A 193 -45.44 6.10 -3.20
CA HIS A 193 -45.53 5.34 -4.47
C HIS A 193 -44.24 5.17 -5.29
N ILE A 194 -43.48 4.11 -5.00
CA ILE A 194 -42.62 3.44 -5.99
C ILE A 194 -42.95 1.95 -6.01
N GLN A 195 -43.47 1.46 -7.13
CA GLN A 195 -43.37 0.05 -7.49
C GLN A 195 -41.92 -0.18 -7.93
N SER A 196 -41.13 -0.96 -7.19
CA SER A 196 -39.79 -1.36 -7.65
C SER A 196 -39.46 -2.78 -7.24
N ILE A 197 -39.11 -3.59 -8.24
CA ILE A 197 -38.28 -4.77 -8.05
C ILE A 197 -36.86 -4.23 -7.92
N SER A 198 -36.33 -4.13 -6.69
CA SER A 198 -34.96 -3.65 -6.48
C SER A 198 -33.97 -4.64 -7.08
N THR A 199 -33.13 -4.18 -8.01
CA THR A 199 -32.03 -4.98 -8.53
C THR A 199 -30.96 -5.19 -7.46
N ARG A 200 -30.05 -6.14 -7.70
CA ARG A 200 -28.87 -6.34 -6.83
C ARG A 200 -27.98 -5.09 -6.78
N ARG A 201 -27.93 -4.30 -7.87
CA ARG A 201 -27.14 -3.06 -7.97
C ARG A 201 -27.75 -1.96 -7.08
N ASP A 202 -29.09 -1.84 -7.07
CA ASP A 202 -29.80 -0.87 -6.20
C ASP A 202 -29.62 -1.17 -4.71
N ILE A 203 -29.61 -2.45 -4.34
CA ILE A 203 -29.37 -2.88 -2.96
C ILE A 203 -27.95 -2.51 -2.52
N LEU A 204 -26.95 -2.78 -3.37
CA LEU A 204 -25.56 -2.42 -3.09
C LEU A 204 -25.35 -0.90 -3.00
N SER A 205 -25.98 -0.10 -3.87
CA SER A 205 -25.94 1.38 -3.78
C SER A 205 -26.45 1.88 -2.43
N LYS A 206 -27.63 1.41 -2.00
CA LYS A 206 -28.22 1.81 -0.71
C LYS A 206 -27.38 1.38 0.49
N MET A 207 -26.77 0.19 0.43
CA MET A 207 -25.82 -0.24 1.46
C MET A 207 -24.54 0.60 1.45
N GLN A 208 -24.03 1.01 0.27
CA GLN A 208 -22.86 1.87 0.12
C GLN A 208 -23.14 3.29 0.67
N GLU A 209 -24.30 3.86 0.38
CA GLU A 209 -24.79 5.14 0.93
C GLU A 209 -24.86 5.08 2.47
N GLN A 210 -25.47 4.02 3.02
CA GLN A 210 -25.56 3.84 4.47
C GLN A 210 -24.17 3.61 5.12
N ALA A 211 -23.26 2.89 4.46
CA ALA A 211 -21.90 2.72 4.94
C ALA A 211 -21.14 4.07 4.97
N LEU A 212 -21.26 4.88 3.92
CA LEU A 212 -20.67 6.22 3.85
C LEU A 212 -21.22 7.12 4.95
N PHE A 213 -22.53 7.12 5.18
CA PHE A 213 -23.17 7.89 6.25
C PHE A 213 -22.64 7.50 7.64
N ILE A 214 -22.41 6.21 7.92
CA ILE A 214 -21.84 5.76 9.20
C ILE A 214 -20.35 6.17 9.32
N ILE A 215 -19.58 6.10 8.22
CA ILE A 215 -18.19 6.60 8.19
C ILE A 215 -18.16 8.10 8.52
N GLN A 216 -19.04 8.90 7.91
CA GLN A 216 -19.16 10.35 8.10
C GLN A 216 -19.68 10.76 9.48
N SER A 217 -20.72 10.10 10.01
CA SER A 217 -21.42 10.49 11.24
C SER A 217 -20.88 9.85 12.53
N TYR A 218 -20.13 8.74 12.44
CA TYR A 218 -19.63 8.01 13.61
C TYR A 218 -18.11 7.85 13.65
N TRP A 219 -17.48 7.44 12.54
CA TRP A 219 -16.03 7.19 12.53
C TRP A 219 -15.21 8.47 12.37
N LEU A 220 -15.66 9.40 11.51
CA LEU A 220 -14.98 10.67 11.27
C LEU A 220 -14.94 11.60 12.50
N PRO A 221 -16.01 11.75 13.33
CA PRO A 221 -15.93 12.52 14.57
C PRO A 221 -15.02 11.87 15.62
N LYS A 222 -14.98 10.53 15.68
CA LYS A 222 -14.04 9.82 16.56
C LYS A 222 -12.60 9.99 16.10
N PHE A 223 -12.35 9.98 14.79
CA PHE A 223 -11.04 10.29 14.22
C PHE A 223 -10.62 11.74 14.55
N PHE A 224 -11.54 12.71 14.51
CA PHE A 224 -11.24 14.07 14.92
C PHE A 224 -10.79 14.17 16.39
N VAL A 225 -11.49 13.50 17.31
CA VAL A 225 -11.10 13.44 18.73
C VAL A 225 -9.73 12.77 18.90
N HIS A 226 -9.46 11.68 18.17
CA HIS A 226 -8.15 11.03 18.15
C HIS A 226 -7.05 11.96 17.62
N CYS A 227 -7.31 12.72 16.55
CA CYS A 227 -6.37 13.71 16.01
C CYS A 227 -6.00 14.78 17.02
N LYS A 228 -6.97 15.32 17.78
CA LYS A 228 -6.68 16.32 18.80
C LYS A 228 -5.79 15.76 19.92
N MET A 229 -6.12 14.59 20.47
CA MET A 229 -5.31 13.97 21.53
C MET A 229 -3.89 13.64 21.05
N GLY A 230 -3.73 13.07 19.85
CA GLY A 230 -2.41 12.75 19.30
C GLY A 230 -1.56 13.99 18.97
N MET A 231 -2.19 15.09 18.54
CA MET A 231 -1.49 16.38 18.39
C MET A 231 -1.10 17.01 19.73
N GLU A 232 -1.89 16.81 20.78
CA GLU A 232 -1.60 17.28 22.15
C GLU A 232 -0.43 16.49 22.79
N GLU A 233 -0.21 15.24 22.36
CA GLU A 233 0.91 14.38 22.79
C GLU A 233 2.21 14.60 21.99
N GLU A 234 2.16 14.92 20.69
CA GLU A 234 3.36 15.04 19.83
C GLU A 234 3.88 16.49 19.72
N GLU A 235 5.12 16.74 20.16
CA GLU A 235 5.73 18.09 20.16
C GLU A 235 5.80 18.73 18.76
N SER A 236 5.97 17.95 17.68
CA SER A 236 5.98 18.50 16.32
C SER A 236 4.64 19.12 15.90
N CYS A 237 3.53 18.75 16.54
CA CYS A 237 2.19 19.24 16.19
C CYS A 237 1.82 20.57 16.88
N GLN A 238 2.66 21.10 17.78
CA GLN A 238 2.39 22.34 18.50
C GLN A 238 2.08 23.56 17.60
N PRO A 239 2.72 23.77 16.42
CA PRO A 239 2.34 24.86 15.52
C PRO A 239 0.92 24.74 14.96
N LEU A 240 0.44 23.52 14.66
CA LEU A 240 -0.92 23.27 14.20
C LEU A 240 -1.95 23.46 15.32
N LEU A 241 -1.60 23.09 16.56
CA LEU A 241 -2.43 23.36 17.73
C LEU A 241 -2.53 24.86 18.02
N GLN A 242 -1.45 25.62 17.87
CA GLN A 242 -1.49 27.07 18.02
C GLN A 242 -2.42 27.71 16.97
N GLU A 243 -2.27 27.36 15.69
CA GLU A 243 -3.16 27.85 14.62
C GLU A 243 -4.65 27.49 14.91
N TYR A 244 -4.92 26.26 15.38
CA TYR A 244 -6.26 25.85 15.79
C TYR A 244 -6.81 26.66 16.97
N GLN A 245 -5.99 26.94 18.00
CA GLN A 245 -6.39 27.76 19.15
C GLN A 245 -6.66 29.22 18.77
N GLU A 246 -5.84 29.80 17.90
CA GLU A 246 -6.04 31.15 17.36
C GLU A 246 -7.35 31.22 16.54
N ARG A 247 -7.62 30.20 15.70
CA ARG A 247 -8.87 30.07 14.94
C ARG A 247 -10.09 29.90 15.85
N LEU A 248 -9.99 29.10 16.92
CA LEU A 248 -11.04 28.95 17.93
C LEU A 248 -11.34 30.23 18.70
N SER A 249 -10.33 31.08 18.91
CA SER A 249 -10.44 32.33 19.69
C SER A 249 -11.04 33.48 18.89
N GLY A 250 -11.21 33.34 17.57
CA GLY A 250 -11.71 34.41 16.70
C GLY A 250 -10.75 35.61 16.57
N ALA A 251 -9.48 35.43 16.95
CA ALA A 251 -8.50 36.49 17.08
C ALA A 251 -7.94 36.92 15.70
N CYS A 252 -8.69 37.76 14.98
CA CYS A 252 -8.28 38.45 13.76
C CYS A 252 -7.52 37.58 12.73
N TRP A 253 -8.10 36.43 12.37
CA TRP A 253 -7.70 35.74 11.15
C TRP A 253 -8.04 36.62 9.95
N GLN A 254 -7.03 37.33 9.44
CA GLN A 254 -6.98 37.59 8.02
C GLN A 254 -6.82 36.23 7.34
N GLU A 255 -7.71 35.95 6.40
CA GLU A 255 -7.55 34.83 5.49
C GLU A 255 -6.18 34.98 4.80
N PRO A 256 -5.34 33.92 4.73
CA PRO A 256 -4.06 34.01 4.03
C PRO A 256 -4.32 34.51 2.59
N PRO A 257 -3.51 35.44 2.04
CA PRO A 257 -3.72 35.97 0.70
C PRO A 257 -3.59 34.84 -0.32
N GLY A 258 -4.73 34.24 -0.70
CA GLY A 258 -4.73 32.89 -1.28
C GLY A 258 -6.06 32.39 -1.86
N LEU A 259 -7.08 33.25 -2.02
CA LEU A 259 -8.28 32.96 -2.83
C LEU A 259 -8.53 34.03 -3.92
N SER A 260 -7.55 34.89 -4.19
CA SER A 260 -7.65 35.97 -5.19
C SER A 260 -6.34 36.29 -5.92
N GLU A 261 -5.25 35.57 -5.63
CA GLU A 261 -4.09 35.59 -6.51
C GLU A 261 -4.39 34.78 -7.78
N PRO A 262 -3.91 35.20 -8.97
CA PRO A 262 -4.04 34.39 -10.17
C PRO A 262 -3.34 33.04 -9.99
N LEU A 263 -4.00 31.95 -10.39
CA LEU A 263 -3.42 30.59 -10.38
C LEU A 263 -2.00 30.63 -10.98
N PRO A 264 -0.96 30.16 -10.26
CA PRO A 264 0.42 30.25 -10.73
C PRO A 264 0.59 29.63 -12.12
N THR A 265 1.06 30.43 -13.08
CA THR A 265 1.25 29.98 -14.47
C THR A 265 2.12 28.73 -14.50
N MET A 266 1.53 27.62 -14.93
CA MET A 266 2.22 26.34 -14.88
C MET A 266 3.51 26.38 -15.71
N HIS A 267 4.61 25.88 -15.14
CA HIS A 267 5.90 25.89 -15.81
C HIS A 267 6.74 24.66 -15.44
N ILE A 268 7.53 24.19 -16.39
CA ILE A 268 8.40 23.01 -16.23
C ILE A 268 9.80 23.48 -15.82
N LYS A 269 10.40 22.87 -14.79
CA LYS A 269 11.79 23.08 -14.43
C LYS A 269 12.68 22.67 -15.62
N ARG A 270 13.36 23.64 -16.23
CA ARG A 270 14.41 23.38 -17.23
C ARG A 270 15.58 22.65 -16.57
N SER A 271 16.12 21.65 -17.27
CA SER A 271 17.37 21.00 -16.92
C SER A 271 18.54 21.97 -17.03
N GLN A 272 19.58 21.78 -16.20
CA GLN A 272 20.72 22.72 -16.17
C GLN A 272 21.88 22.28 -17.07
N ASP A 273 22.21 20.98 -17.14
CA ASP A 273 23.36 20.45 -17.89
C ASP A 273 23.11 19.07 -18.58
N VAL A 274 21.85 18.71 -18.84
CA VAL A 274 21.51 17.39 -19.43
C VAL A 274 21.65 17.40 -20.95
N SER A 275 22.82 16.97 -21.43
CA SER A 275 23.18 16.87 -22.86
C SER A 275 23.09 15.46 -23.46
N GLY A 276 22.65 14.45 -22.69
CA GLY A 276 22.54 13.06 -23.13
C GLY A 276 21.17 12.73 -23.76
N PRO A 277 21.04 11.58 -24.46
CA PRO A 277 19.74 11.10 -24.91
C PRO A 277 18.84 10.77 -23.71
N TYR A 278 17.55 11.09 -23.85
CA TYR A 278 16.53 10.78 -22.87
C TYR A 278 16.26 9.27 -22.82
N CYS A 279 16.32 8.66 -21.63
CA CYS A 279 16.09 7.21 -21.45
C CYS A 279 15.75 6.89 -19.99
N SER A 280 14.52 6.43 -19.74
CA SER A 280 14.07 5.99 -18.41
C SER A 280 14.74 4.70 -17.97
N GLN A 281 14.96 3.73 -18.87
CA GLN A 281 15.63 2.45 -18.55
C GLN A 281 17.01 2.68 -17.91
N LYS A 282 17.87 3.50 -18.54
CA LYS A 282 19.19 3.88 -18.00
C LYS A 282 19.05 4.54 -16.63
N ALA A 283 18.18 5.54 -16.53
CA ALA A 283 18.03 6.33 -15.31
C ALA A 283 17.53 5.45 -14.13
N LYS A 284 16.61 4.51 -14.40
CA LYS A 284 16.09 3.54 -13.41
C LYS A 284 17.16 2.54 -12.96
N ALA A 285 18.04 2.11 -13.87
CA ALA A 285 19.21 1.30 -13.51
C ALA A 285 20.19 2.09 -12.60
N GLU A 286 20.42 3.37 -12.87
CA GLU A 286 21.24 4.26 -12.03
C GLU A 286 20.65 4.47 -10.62
N ILE A 287 19.32 4.60 -10.49
CA ILE A 287 18.64 4.54 -9.18
C ILE A 287 18.94 3.21 -8.49
N TRP A 288 18.73 2.09 -9.19
CA TRP A 288 18.78 0.78 -8.55
C TRP A 288 20.17 0.39 -8.05
N ALA A 289 21.22 0.74 -8.80
CA ALA A 289 22.60 0.54 -8.37
C ALA A 289 22.87 1.16 -7.00
N LEU A 290 22.45 2.42 -6.78
CA LEU A 290 22.61 3.13 -5.50
C LEU A 290 21.76 2.51 -4.36
N VAL A 291 20.55 2.03 -4.66
CA VAL A 291 19.70 1.30 -3.70
C VAL A 291 20.30 -0.05 -3.31
N LYS A 292 21.08 -0.68 -4.19
CA LYS A 292 21.82 -1.91 -3.91
C LYS A 292 23.08 -1.65 -3.09
N GLU A 293 23.95 -0.72 -3.52
CA GLU A 293 25.13 -0.28 -2.76
C GLU A 293 24.76 0.17 -1.33
N GLY A 294 23.62 0.85 -1.16
CA GLY A 294 23.11 1.27 0.14
C GLY A 294 22.76 0.10 1.07
N ARG A 295 22.13 -0.96 0.55
CA ARG A 295 21.83 -2.19 1.30
C ARG A 295 23.08 -2.98 1.62
N ASP A 296 23.93 -3.25 0.63
CA ASP A 296 25.19 -3.98 0.80
C ASP A 296 26.08 -3.30 1.87
N THR A 297 26.10 -1.95 1.89
CA THR A 297 26.82 -1.16 2.91
C THR A 297 26.16 -1.20 4.30
N GLN A 298 24.83 -1.32 4.38
CA GLN A 298 24.11 -1.41 5.64
C GLN A 298 24.23 -2.81 6.26
N GLU A 299 24.14 -3.87 5.45
CA GLU A 299 24.44 -5.25 5.84
C GLU A 299 25.89 -5.40 6.34
N LEU A 300 26.86 -4.84 5.60
CA LEU A 300 28.27 -4.85 6.02
C LEU A 300 28.48 -4.14 7.38
N LYS A 301 27.76 -3.04 7.63
CA LYS A 301 27.76 -2.36 8.94
C LYS A 301 27.18 -3.24 10.05
N MET A 302 26.03 -3.89 9.83
CA MET A 302 25.46 -4.82 10.82
C MET A 302 26.39 -5.99 11.12
N ALA A 303 27.00 -6.59 10.08
CA ALA A 303 28.00 -7.65 10.22
C ALA A 303 29.25 -7.18 11.01
N THR A 304 29.65 -5.91 10.88
CA THR A 304 30.79 -5.34 11.61
C THR A 304 30.48 -5.08 13.09
N PHE A 305 29.22 -4.87 13.46
CA PHE A 305 28.82 -4.60 14.85
C PHE A 305 28.65 -5.85 15.73
N GLN A 306 28.69 -7.07 15.17
CA GLN A 306 28.59 -8.34 15.93
C GLN A 306 29.94 -9.01 16.29
N VAL A 307 31.03 -8.25 16.45
CA VAL A 307 32.24 -8.76 17.14
C VAL A 307 32.79 -7.77 18.16
N LYS A 308 32.20 -7.78 19.37
CA LYS A 308 32.98 -7.55 20.60
C LYS A 308 33.34 -8.93 21.18
N PRO A 309 34.62 -9.27 21.36
CA PRO A 309 34.97 -10.54 21.97
C PRO A 309 34.52 -10.57 23.43
N GLU A 310 33.82 -11.62 23.83
CA GLU A 310 33.53 -11.88 25.24
C GLU A 310 34.84 -12.02 26.03
N LYS A 311 34.92 -11.36 27.18
CA LYS A 311 35.98 -11.65 28.16
C LYS A 311 35.67 -13.00 28.79
N GLN A 312 36.44 -14.03 28.42
CA GLN A 312 36.33 -15.35 29.04
C GLN A 312 36.49 -15.26 30.57
N PRO A 313 35.62 -15.93 31.36
CA PRO A 313 35.85 -16.09 32.78
C PRO A 313 36.98 -17.11 33.01
N GLY A 314 38.03 -16.71 33.74
CA GLY A 314 39.10 -17.61 34.16
C GLY A 314 38.67 -18.56 35.29
N PRO A 315 39.32 -19.72 35.45
CA PRO A 315 39.01 -20.68 36.51
C PRO A 315 39.40 -20.18 37.90
N ALA A 316 38.70 -20.66 38.92
CA ALA A 316 38.86 -20.22 40.32
C ALA A 316 40.00 -20.95 41.07
N GLY A 317 40.51 -20.31 42.13
CA GLY A 317 41.33 -20.97 43.16
C GLY A 317 41.95 -20.00 44.17
N SER A 318 41.77 -20.30 45.47
CA SER A 318 42.44 -19.69 46.66
C SER A 318 42.28 -18.17 46.89
N THR A 319 42.22 -17.60 48.10
CA THR A 319 41.94 -18.00 49.50
C THR A 319 41.60 -16.64 50.19
N GLU A 320 40.69 -16.47 51.16
CA GLU A 320 40.87 -16.73 52.60
C GLU A 320 39.58 -16.36 53.39
N GLU A 321 39.62 -16.50 54.71
CA GLU A 321 38.49 -16.46 55.65
C GLU A 321 37.82 -15.08 55.85
N LEU A 322 36.53 -15.08 56.23
CA LEU A 322 36.11 -14.49 57.51
C LEU A 322 34.68 -14.89 57.96
N TYR A 323 34.59 -15.15 59.25
CA TYR A 323 33.48 -15.56 60.15
C TYR A 323 32.17 -14.75 60.03
N LEU A 324 30.99 -15.10 60.58
CA LEU A 324 30.30 -16.31 61.14
C LEU A 324 29.24 -15.76 62.14
N ASP A 325 27.95 -15.82 61.82
CA ASP A 325 26.78 -15.78 62.75
C ASP A 325 25.46 -15.85 61.94
N LYS A 326 24.29 -16.17 62.51
CA LYS A 326 23.88 -17.40 63.24
C LYS A 326 22.34 -17.49 63.30
N ASP A 327 21.83 -18.73 63.37
CA ASP A 327 20.60 -19.18 64.03
C ASP A 327 19.32 -18.29 64.05
N ALA A 328 18.31 -18.68 63.27
CA ALA A 328 16.88 -18.57 63.64
C ALA A 328 16.08 -19.74 63.03
N LEU A 329 15.04 -20.22 63.72
CA LEU A 329 14.35 -21.50 63.44
C LEU A 329 12.82 -21.37 63.29
N GLY A 330 12.25 -22.20 62.41
CA GLY A 330 10.83 -22.58 62.43
C GLY A 330 9.84 -21.64 61.73
N SER A 331 8.59 -22.03 61.43
CA SER A 331 7.94 -23.36 61.52
C SER A 331 6.67 -23.41 60.64
N ILE A 332 6.16 -24.62 60.31
CA ILE A 332 4.89 -24.84 59.57
C ILE A 332 3.81 -25.36 60.55
N PRO A 333 2.55 -24.90 60.43
CA PRO A 333 1.37 -25.79 60.33
C PRO A 333 0.49 -25.42 59.10
N GLN A 334 -0.17 -26.33 58.37
CA GLN A 334 -1.38 -27.13 58.71
C GLN A 334 -2.58 -26.28 59.16
N GLN A 335 -3.85 -26.52 58.78
CA GLN A 335 -4.57 -27.65 58.13
C GLN A 335 -5.73 -27.05 57.26
N SER A 336 -6.67 -27.70 56.56
CA SER A 336 -7.17 -29.10 56.33
C SER A 336 -7.73 -29.19 54.87
N GLU A 337 -8.73 -29.94 54.35
CA GLU A 337 -9.71 -30.95 54.83
C GLU A 337 -10.31 -31.81 53.65
N HIS A 338 -11.20 -32.77 53.96
CA HIS A 338 -11.91 -33.74 53.07
C HIS A 338 -13.26 -34.17 53.76
N PRO A 339 -14.19 -35.06 53.27
CA PRO A 339 -14.22 -36.05 52.14
C PRO A 339 -15.37 -35.80 51.11
N ALA A 340 -15.72 -36.58 50.06
CA ALA A 340 -15.39 -37.91 49.47
C ALA A 340 -16.37 -39.11 49.70
N ASN A 341 -17.06 -39.56 48.63
CA ASN A 341 -17.79 -40.85 48.41
C ASN A 341 -17.94 -41.06 46.86
N ILE A 342 -17.73 -42.21 46.16
CA ILE A 342 -18.15 -43.63 46.29
C ILE A 342 -19.60 -43.84 45.74
N SER A 343 -19.94 -44.71 44.76
CA SER A 343 -19.24 -45.83 44.06
C SER A 343 -19.88 -46.32 42.71
N SER A 344 -19.19 -47.27 42.04
CA SER A 344 -19.66 -48.31 41.06
C SER A 344 -19.78 -47.93 39.55
N ALA A 345 -19.51 -48.79 38.55
CA ALA A 345 -19.01 -50.19 38.48
C ALA A 345 -18.08 -50.45 37.24
N ASN A 346 -17.55 -51.66 37.05
CA ASN A 346 -16.33 -52.04 36.26
C ASN A 346 -16.46 -53.45 35.62
N PRO A 347 -15.47 -54.06 34.88
CA PRO A 347 -14.32 -53.59 34.07
C PRO A 347 -14.42 -54.23 32.61
N PRO A 348 -13.42 -54.86 31.89
CA PRO A 348 -11.94 -54.88 31.89
C PRO A 348 -11.19 -54.50 30.54
N PRO A 349 -10.51 -55.36 29.70
CA PRO A 349 -9.13 -55.00 29.29
C PRO A 349 -8.65 -55.23 27.81
N PHE A 350 -7.32 -55.07 27.62
CA PHE A 350 -6.44 -55.16 26.41
C PHE A 350 -6.27 -53.82 25.64
N GLY A 351 -5.09 -53.22 25.44
CA GLY A 351 -3.70 -53.49 25.89
C GLY A 351 -2.71 -53.70 24.72
N GLY A 352 -1.64 -52.90 24.51
CA GLY A 352 -1.16 -51.68 25.20
C GLY A 352 0.25 -51.22 24.72
N ARG A 353 0.85 -50.21 25.39
CA ARG A 353 2.15 -49.52 25.13
C ARG A 353 2.17 -48.60 23.87
N GLY A 354 2.84 -47.44 23.82
CA GLY A 354 3.52 -46.58 24.84
C GLY A 354 2.96 -45.15 24.80
N GLY A 355 3.31 -44.19 25.68
CA GLY A 355 4.64 -43.55 25.81
C GLY A 355 4.85 -42.55 24.66
N VAL A 356 5.03 -41.22 24.84
CA VAL A 356 5.63 -40.44 25.95
C VAL A 356 4.89 -39.10 26.22
N THR A 357 5.15 -38.49 27.38
CA THR A 357 4.60 -37.24 27.94
C THR A 357 4.87 -35.95 27.14
N PHE A 358 3.99 -34.95 27.28
CA PHE A 358 4.24 -33.55 26.95
C PHE A 358 5.36 -32.92 27.82
N PRO A 359 6.20 -32.07 27.22
CA PRO A 359 6.35 -30.66 27.58
C PRO A 359 5.70 -29.78 26.48
N GLY A 360 5.51 -28.47 26.61
CA GLY A 360 5.90 -27.50 27.62
C GLY A 360 5.92 -26.13 26.93
N ARG A 361 5.09 -25.18 27.35
CA ARG A 361 4.76 -23.95 26.62
C ARG A 361 5.99 -23.02 26.43
N PRO A 362 6.46 -22.73 25.21
CA PRO A 362 7.36 -21.61 24.96
C PRO A 362 6.61 -20.29 25.14
N GLN A 363 7.28 -19.26 25.66
CA GLN A 363 6.72 -17.91 25.72
C GLN A 363 6.90 -17.18 24.39
N SER A 364 6.02 -16.20 24.14
CA SER A 364 6.02 -15.35 22.96
C SER A 364 7.25 -14.46 22.87
N ASN A 365 7.90 -14.44 21.72
CA ASN A 365 8.70 -13.35 21.17
C ASN A 365 8.78 -13.57 19.65
N ALA A 366 7.95 -12.86 18.87
CA ALA A 366 7.79 -13.09 17.44
C ALA A 366 7.40 -11.81 16.67
N GLU A 367 7.98 -10.66 17.04
CA GLU A 367 7.85 -9.39 16.33
C GLU A 367 9.23 -8.82 15.99
N GLN A 368 9.98 -9.54 15.16
CA GLN A 368 11.23 -9.06 14.56
C GLN A 368 11.49 -9.71 13.20
N ASP A 369 11.92 -8.88 12.25
CA ASP A 369 12.65 -9.17 11.01
C ASP A 369 12.02 -10.16 9.99
N LEU A 370 11.12 -9.63 9.16
CA LEU A 370 10.56 -10.27 7.96
C LEU A 370 11.10 -9.66 6.63
N CYS A 371 12.35 -9.20 6.62
CA CYS A 371 13.00 -8.64 5.41
C CYS A 371 14.28 -9.38 4.96
N ASP A 372 14.93 -10.15 5.85
CA ASP A 372 16.33 -10.53 5.68
C ASP A 372 16.53 -12.02 5.36
N LEU A 373 16.12 -12.46 4.15
CA LEU A 373 16.54 -13.76 3.61
C LEU A 373 16.76 -13.76 2.09
N LEU A 374 18.04 -13.63 1.69
CA LEU A 374 18.79 -14.34 0.63
C LEU A 374 19.81 -13.40 -0.05
N PRO A 375 21.03 -13.87 -0.43
CA PRO A 375 21.31 -15.26 -0.81
C PRO A 375 22.62 -15.89 -0.27
N SER A 376 22.57 -17.16 0.15
CA SER A 376 23.74 -18.06 0.02
C SER A 376 23.34 -19.54 -0.06
N ALA A 377 23.77 -20.23 -1.13
CA ALA A 377 24.03 -21.70 -1.20
C ALA A 377 24.33 -22.15 -2.65
N SER A 378 25.62 -22.39 -2.93
CA SER A 378 26.19 -23.34 -3.90
C SER A 378 25.36 -23.84 -5.11
N LEU A 379 25.62 -23.27 -6.29
CA LEU A 379 25.20 -23.85 -7.59
C LEU A 379 26.05 -25.07 -7.97
N ALA A 380 25.40 -26.22 -8.20
CA ALA A 380 26.03 -27.40 -8.79
C ALA A 380 25.70 -27.52 -10.30
N ARG A 381 26.72 -27.31 -11.14
CA ARG A 381 26.81 -27.52 -12.61
C ARG A 381 25.52 -27.93 -13.37
N LEU A 382 25.04 -27.02 -14.22
CA LEU A 382 24.35 -27.30 -15.48
C LEU A 382 25.06 -26.53 -16.63
N PRO A 383 24.89 -26.93 -17.91
CA PRO A 383 25.73 -26.44 -19.01
C PRO A 383 25.45 -24.99 -19.41
N SER A 384 26.44 -24.36 -20.04
CA SER A 384 26.47 -22.92 -20.31
C SER A 384 25.47 -22.47 -21.39
N LEU A 385 24.36 -21.88 -20.94
CA LEU A 385 23.65 -20.87 -21.74
C LEU A 385 24.54 -19.62 -21.89
N LYS A 386 24.46 -18.97 -23.06
CA LYS A 386 25.29 -17.81 -23.40
C LYS A 386 24.90 -16.61 -22.52
N LYS A 387 25.92 -15.89 -22.01
CA LYS A 387 25.88 -14.64 -21.22
C LYS A 387 24.58 -14.38 -20.42
N PRO A 388 24.60 -14.34 -19.08
CA PRO A 388 23.43 -13.86 -18.35
C PRO A 388 23.11 -12.44 -18.82
N VAL A 389 21.86 -12.22 -19.27
CA VAL A 389 21.28 -10.88 -19.28
C VAL A 389 21.29 -10.42 -17.83
N GLU A 390 21.76 -9.20 -17.58
CA GLU A 390 21.69 -8.59 -16.25
C GLU A 390 20.21 -8.37 -15.92
N THR A 391 19.60 -9.35 -15.24
CA THR A 391 18.21 -9.24 -14.79
C THR A 391 18.04 -7.92 -14.06
N LEU A 392 17.05 -7.13 -14.46
CA LEU A 392 16.67 -5.93 -13.72
C LEU A 392 16.17 -6.36 -12.33
N ASP A 393 17.09 -6.36 -11.36
CA ASP A 393 16.79 -6.52 -9.92
C ASP A 393 15.74 -5.48 -9.44
N PHE A 394 15.55 -4.40 -10.21
CA PHE A 394 14.48 -3.40 -10.10
C PHE A 394 13.07 -3.95 -10.38
N LEU A 395 12.90 -4.94 -11.27
CA LEU A 395 11.58 -5.36 -11.77
C LEU A 395 10.60 -5.79 -10.66
N PRO A 396 10.98 -6.58 -9.63
CA PRO A 396 10.08 -6.89 -8.51
C PRO A 396 9.56 -5.64 -7.77
N TRP A 397 10.30 -4.53 -7.76
CA TRP A 397 9.85 -3.25 -7.20
C TRP A 397 8.89 -2.53 -8.16
N ALA A 398 9.14 -2.59 -9.48
CA ALA A 398 8.23 -2.09 -10.50
C ALA A 398 6.86 -2.77 -10.44
N LEU A 399 6.82 -4.11 -10.37
CA LEU A 399 5.57 -4.88 -10.38
C LEU A 399 4.73 -4.62 -9.12
N ARG A 400 5.35 -4.47 -7.94
CA ARG A 400 4.66 -4.00 -6.72
C ARG A 400 3.96 -2.64 -6.93
N GLY A 401 4.58 -1.76 -7.73
CA GLY A 401 3.99 -0.49 -8.15
C GLY A 401 2.91 -0.60 -9.23
N GLU A 402 2.97 -1.62 -10.09
CA GLU A 402 2.05 -1.77 -11.22
C GLU A 402 0.60 -2.08 -10.77
N ALA A 403 0.42 -2.97 -9.79
CA ALA A 403 -0.89 -3.24 -9.20
C ALA A 403 -1.50 -1.97 -8.56
N CYS A 404 -0.66 -1.14 -7.92
CA CYS A 404 -1.05 0.16 -7.40
C CYS A 404 -1.38 1.17 -8.52
N ALA A 405 -0.68 1.08 -9.66
CA ALA A 405 -0.80 2.00 -10.80
C ALA A 405 -1.96 1.67 -11.76
N GLY A 406 -2.80 0.67 -11.48
CA GLY A 406 -3.88 0.30 -12.40
C GLY A 406 -3.41 -0.47 -13.64
N ARG A 407 -2.45 -1.39 -13.46
CA ARG A 407 -1.93 -2.38 -14.43
C ARG A 407 -1.51 -1.83 -15.83
N PRO A 408 -0.71 -0.74 -15.93
CA PRO A 408 -0.28 -0.17 -17.22
C PRO A 408 0.67 -1.06 -18.04
N PHE A 409 1.52 -1.88 -17.40
CA PHE A 409 2.43 -2.78 -18.10
C PHE A 409 1.66 -3.98 -18.68
N ARG A 410 0.68 -4.52 -17.94
CA ARG A 410 -0.30 -5.48 -18.46
C ARG A 410 -1.03 -4.95 -19.70
N GLU A 411 -1.50 -3.70 -19.68
CA GLU A 411 -2.16 -3.10 -20.85
C GLU A 411 -1.20 -2.90 -22.05
N PHE A 412 0.11 -2.73 -21.81
CA PHE A 412 1.12 -2.83 -22.86
C PHE A 412 1.25 -4.27 -23.42
N LEU A 413 1.35 -5.29 -22.55
CA LEU A 413 1.43 -6.69 -22.98
C LEU A 413 0.18 -7.12 -23.80
N GLN A 414 -1.00 -6.67 -23.40
CA GLN A 414 -2.24 -6.89 -24.15
C GLN A 414 -2.21 -6.18 -25.52
N ARG A 415 -1.74 -4.92 -25.61
CA ARG A 415 -1.55 -4.21 -26.89
C ARG A 415 -0.56 -4.92 -27.82
N GLN A 416 0.47 -5.57 -27.28
CA GLN A 416 1.46 -6.36 -28.03
C GLN A 416 1.02 -7.81 -28.31
N ASN A 417 -0.24 -8.17 -28.01
CA ASN A 417 -0.78 -9.53 -28.13
C ASN A 417 0.10 -10.61 -27.47
N ARG A 418 0.47 -10.38 -26.19
CA ARG A 418 1.30 -11.28 -25.37
C ARG A 418 0.48 -11.98 -24.28
N PRO A 419 -0.37 -12.97 -24.62
CA PRO A 419 -1.29 -13.59 -23.66
C PRO A 419 -0.58 -14.40 -22.57
N MET A 420 0.49 -15.12 -22.91
CA MET A 420 1.26 -15.91 -21.93
C MET A 420 1.94 -14.99 -20.91
N GLU A 421 2.55 -13.91 -21.38
CA GLU A 421 3.26 -12.96 -20.53
C GLU A 421 2.28 -12.10 -19.70
N THR A 422 1.10 -11.80 -20.22
CA THR A 422 -0.03 -11.22 -19.45
C THR A 422 -0.48 -12.17 -18.34
N HIS A 423 -0.63 -13.47 -18.64
CA HIS A 423 -1.07 -14.49 -17.69
C HIS A 423 -0.04 -14.75 -16.58
N LEU A 424 1.26 -14.78 -16.92
CA LEU A 424 2.37 -14.82 -15.94
C LEU A 424 2.40 -13.59 -15.04
N LEU A 425 2.10 -12.41 -15.58
CA LEU A 425 2.04 -11.16 -14.83
C LEU A 425 0.85 -11.13 -13.87
N ASP A 426 -0.33 -11.61 -14.30
CA ASP A 426 -1.49 -11.73 -13.41
C ASP A 426 -1.25 -12.76 -12.30
N LEU A 427 -0.63 -13.91 -12.59
CA LEU A 427 -0.16 -14.86 -11.57
C LEU A 427 0.79 -14.19 -10.57
N TRP A 428 1.74 -13.36 -11.04
CA TRP A 428 2.68 -12.64 -10.18
C TRP A 428 1.95 -11.71 -9.18
N HIS A 429 0.94 -10.98 -9.67
CA HIS A 429 0.14 -10.05 -8.87
C HIS A 429 -0.78 -10.77 -7.88
N ASP A 430 -1.46 -11.83 -8.31
CA ASP A 430 -2.39 -12.56 -7.45
C ASP A 430 -1.63 -13.32 -6.32
N LEU A 431 -0.41 -13.80 -6.59
CA LEU A 431 0.52 -14.30 -5.57
C LEU A 431 0.96 -13.21 -4.57
N GLU A 432 1.17 -11.97 -5.03
CA GLU A 432 1.51 -10.81 -4.18
C GLU A 432 0.30 -10.34 -3.35
N GLU A 433 -0.93 -10.41 -3.87
CA GLU A 433 -2.17 -10.16 -3.11
C GLU A 433 -2.47 -11.26 -2.08
N PHE A 434 -2.06 -12.51 -2.33
CA PHE A 434 -2.24 -13.62 -1.38
C PHE A 434 -1.34 -13.51 -0.13
N LEU A 435 -0.10 -13.00 -0.28
CA LEU A 435 0.89 -12.94 0.80
C LEU A 435 0.38 -12.23 2.08
N PRO A 436 -0.20 -11.01 2.04
CA PRO A 436 -0.76 -10.37 3.23
C PRO A 436 -1.88 -11.17 3.90
N VAL A 437 -2.73 -11.85 3.10
CA VAL A 437 -3.91 -12.57 3.59
C VAL A 437 -3.53 -13.87 4.30
N VAL A 438 -2.46 -14.53 3.85
CA VAL A 438 -1.94 -15.75 4.50
C VAL A 438 -1.01 -15.45 5.69
N LEU A 439 -0.34 -14.29 5.70
CA LEU A 439 0.57 -13.89 6.78
C LEU A 439 -0.13 -13.15 7.94
N ASP A 440 -1.29 -12.51 7.75
CA ASP A 440 -2.05 -11.86 8.83
C ASP A 440 -2.74 -12.90 9.73
N SER A 441 -2.06 -13.31 10.80
CA SER A 441 -2.58 -14.25 11.81
C SER A 441 -3.76 -13.70 12.62
N ASN A 442 -3.97 -12.39 12.63
CA ASN A 442 -4.86 -11.73 13.61
C ASN A 442 -6.28 -11.53 13.05
N ARG A 443 -6.48 -11.72 11.74
CA ARG A 443 -7.81 -11.79 11.13
C ARG A 443 -8.39 -13.20 11.31
N GLU A 444 -9.12 -13.41 12.40
CA GLU A 444 -9.95 -14.62 12.66
C GLU A 444 -10.82 -15.00 11.44
N ASN A 445 -11.26 -13.99 10.70
CA ASN A 445 -12.14 -14.10 9.54
C ASN A 445 -11.44 -14.49 8.21
N SER A 446 -10.11 -14.67 8.21
CA SER A 446 -9.30 -14.79 6.98
C SER A 446 -9.28 -16.17 6.32
N PHE A 447 -9.53 -17.28 7.05
CA PHE A 447 -9.38 -18.65 6.51
C PHE A 447 -10.11 -18.87 5.18
N PHE A 448 -11.40 -18.48 5.10
CA PHE A 448 -12.20 -18.62 3.88
C PHE A 448 -11.66 -17.76 2.73
N LEU A 449 -11.09 -16.58 3.01
CA LEU A 449 -10.48 -15.72 2.00
C LEU A 449 -9.16 -16.29 1.48
N ARG A 450 -8.31 -16.84 2.36
CA ARG A 450 -7.09 -17.57 1.97
C ARG A 450 -7.43 -18.72 1.03
N HIS A 451 -8.36 -19.57 1.43
CA HIS A 451 -8.76 -20.74 0.66
C HIS A 451 -9.36 -20.35 -0.69
N LEU A 452 -10.26 -19.35 -0.74
CA LEU A 452 -10.84 -18.82 -1.98
C LEU A 452 -9.76 -18.24 -2.92
N MET A 453 -8.79 -17.47 -2.40
CA MET A 453 -7.72 -16.90 -3.22
C MET A 453 -6.77 -17.98 -3.75
N GLY A 454 -6.34 -18.91 -2.88
CA GLY A 454 -5.47 -20.02 -3.27
C GLY A 454 -6.12 -20.99 -4.25
N GLU A 455 -7.39 -21.35 -4.03
CA GLU A 455 -8.19 -22.16 -4.96
C GLU A 455 -8.36 -21.46 -6.32
N ASN A 456 -8.62 -20.15 -6.34
CA ASN A 456 -8.70 -19.37 -7.58
C ASN A 456 -7.34 -19.32 -8.30
N ILE A 457 -6.23 -19.11 -7.59
CA ILE A 457 -4.88 -19.13 -8.22
C ILE A 457 -4.61 -20.52 -8.81
N CYS A 458 -4.95 -21.61 -8.10
CA CYS A 458 -4.78 -22.96 -8.62
C CYS A 458 -5.61 -23.21 -9.88
N LYS A 459 -6.90 -22.83 -9.89
CA LYS A 459 -7.79 -23.01 -11.06
C LYS A 459 -7.44 -22.11 -12.25
N THR A 460 -7.06 -20.86 -11.99
CA THR A 460 -6.77 -19.90 -13.07
C THR A 460 -5.43 -20.19 -13.74
N TYR A 461 -4.39 -20.56 -12.98
CA TYR A 461 -3.01 -20.63 -13.50
C TYR A 461 -2.36 -22.01 -13.42
N LEU A 462 -2.79 -22.90 -12.50
CA LEU A 462 -2.05 -24.11 -12.12
C LEU A 462 -2.83 -25.42 -12.31
N GLU A 463 -3.88 -25.45 -13.15
CA GLU A 463 -4.50 -26.73 -13.56
C GLU A 463 -3.51 -27.57 -14.38
N GLU A 464 -3.70 -28.89 -14.43
CA GLU A 464 -2.74 -29.84 -15.04
C GLU A 464 -2.40 -29.46 -16.49
N ASP A 465 -3.42 -29.08 -17.27
CA ASP A 465 -3.28 -28.58 -18.63
C ASP A 465 -2.41 -27.30 -18.72
N SER A 466 -2.41 -26.45 -17.71
CA SER A 466 -1.65 -25.17 -17.70
C SER A 466 -0.21 -25.35 -17.21
N ILE A 467 0.04 -26.28 -16.28
CA ILE A 467 1.38 -26.52 -15.71
C ILE A 467 2.42 -26.85 -16.79
N GLU A 468 2.06 -27.67 -17.80
CA GLU A 468 2.99 -28.01 -18.89
C GLU A 468 3.25 -26.85 -19.88
N LYS A 469 2.41 -25.80 -19.86
CA LYS A 469 2.43 -24.68 -20.81
C LYS A 469 3.17 -23.44 -20.26
N LEU A 470 3.34 -23.34 -18.94
CA LEU A 470 4.02 -22.20 -18.29
C LEU A 470 5.57 -22.31 -18.40
N PRO A 471 6.29 -21.23 -18.76
CA PRO A 471 7.76 -21.22 -18.83
C PRO A 471 8.43 -21.07 -17.44
N LEU A 472 7.98 -21.87 -16.47
CA LEU A 472 8.43 -21.89 -15.07
C LEU A 472 8.89 -23.31 -14.69
N GLU A 473 9.65 -23.49 -13.61
CA GLU A 473 10.08 -24.83 -13.21
C GLU A 473 8.89 -25.68 -12.74
N THR A 474 8.70 -26.88 -13.30
CA THR A 474 7.57 -27.77 -12.95
C THR A 474 7.50 -28.06 -11.44
N ARG A 475 8.66 -28.15 -10.76
CA ARG A 475 8.72 -28.30 -9.30
C ARG A 475 8.17 -27.08 -8.56
N THR A 476 8.43 -25.87 -9.06
CA THR A 476 7.88 -24.62 -8.52
C THR A 476 6.36 -24.59 -8.69
N LEU A 477 5.84 -25.04 -9.84
CA LEU A 477 4.40 -25.08 -10.13
C LEU A 477 3.65 -26.09 -9.24
N VAL A 478 4.14 -27.33 -9.15
CA VAL A 478 3.51 -28.37 -8.30
C VAL A 478 3.55 -27.96 -6.83
N SER A 479 4.71 -27.53 -6.30
CA SER A 479 4.82 -27.12 -4.90
C SER A 479 4.16 -25.76 -4.58
N LEU A 480 3.73 -24.99 -5.57
CA LEU A 480 2.73 -23.94 -5.37
C LEU A 480 1.33 -24.55 -5.22
N TRP A 481 0.90 -25.36 -6.18
CA TRP A 481 -0.42 -25.98 -6.21
C TRP A 481 -0.74 -26.72 -4.90
N ASP A 482 0.18 -27.56 -4.43
CA ASP A 482 0.07 -28.37 -3.20
C ASP A 482 -0.34 -27.57 -1.96
N HIS A 483 0.13 -26.32 -1.84
CA HIS A 483 -0.06 -25.47 -0.65
C HIS A 483 -1.17 -24.44 -0.86
N LEU A 484 -1.23 -23.83 -2.06
CA LEU A 484 -2.21 -22.81 -2.37
C LEU A 484 -3.63 -23.39 -2.41
N ILE A 485 -3.83 -24.63 -2.86
CA ILE A 485 -5.16 -25.27 -2.85
C ILE A 485 -5.72 -25.42 -1.43
N CYS A 486 -4.85 -25.53 -0.42
CA CYS A 486 -5.23 -25.56 0.99
C CYS A 486 -5.37 -24.16 1.62
N GLY A 487 -4.97 -23.08 0.92
CA GLY A 487 -4.90 -21.72 1.46
C GLY A 487 -3.69 -21.50 2.39
N GLU A 488 -2.65 -22.34 2.28
CA GLU A 488 -1.45 -22.28 3.12
C GLU A 488 -0.33 -21.41 2.51
N PHE A 489 0.59 -20.96 3.35
CA PHE A 489 1.76 -20.21 2.91
C PHE A 489 2.78 -21.16 2.24
N SER A 490 3.31 -20.76 1.09
CA SER A 490 4.36 -21.50 0.39
C SER A 490 5.58 -20.62 0.10
N PRO A 491 6.81 -21.01 0.52
CA PRO A 491 8.01 -20.26 0.14
C PRO A 491 8.29 -20.32 -1.38
N TRP A 492 7.62 -21.21 -2.11
CA TRP A 492 7.68 -21.28 -3.57
C TRP A 492 7.03 -20.06 -4.26
N ILE A 493 6.22 -19.26 -3.54
CA ILE A 493 5.68 -17.98 -4.02
C ILE A 493 6.82 -17.06 -4.50
N PHE A 494 7.82 -16.83 -3.65
CA PHE A 494 8.96 -15.97 -3.99
C PHE A 494 9.82 -16.53 -5.11
N ARG A 495 9.85 -17.87 -5.25
CA ARG A 495 10.57 -18.53 -6.35
C ARG A 495 9.83 -18.34 -7.67
N ALA A 496 8.52 -18.56 -7.72
CA ALA A 496 7.70 -18.32 -8.90
C ALA A 496 7.76 -16.84 -9.32
N GLN A 497 7.60 -15.91 -8.37
CA GLN A 497 7.79 -14.48 -8.62
C GLN A 497 9.16 -14.18 -9.26
N LYS A 498 10.23 -14.80 -8.78
CA LYS A 498 11.60 -14.63 -9.33
C LYS A 498 11.79 -15.29 -10.70
N GLU A 499 11.13 -16.41 -10.98
CA GLU A 499 11.16 -17.06 -12.29
C GLU A 499 10.37 -16.23 -13.33
N ILE A 500 9.17 -15.76 -12.98
CA ILE A 500 8.34 -14.85 -13.79
C ILE A 500 9.11 -13.56 -14.12
N CYS A 501 9.77 -12.92 -13.14
CA CYS A 501 10.56 -11.71 -13.38
C CYS A 501 11.67 -11.90 -14.42
N LYS A 502 12.26 -13.10 -14.58
CA LYS A 502 13.24 -13.36 -15.64
C LYS A 502 12.58 -13.32 -17.04
N VAL A 503 11.37 -13.85 -17.16
CA VAL A 503 10.60 -13.87 -18.42
C VAL A 503 10.16 -12.47 -18.81
N LEU A 504 9.66 -11.68 -17.86
CA LEU A 504 9.10 -10.35 -18.12
C LEU A 504 10.16 -9.23 -18.24
N CYS A 505 11.43 -9.48 -17.91
CA CYS A 505 12.48 -8.46 -17.85
C CYS A 505 12.62 -7.64 -19.14
N GLY A 506 12.86 -8.28 -20.29
CA GLY A 506 13.02 -7.57 -21.56
C GLY A 506 11.74 -6.88 -22.04
N LEU A 507 10.57 -7.44 -21.75
CA LEU A 507 9.28 -6.82 -22.09
C LEU A 507 9.00 -5.56 -21.26
N TYR A 508 9.50 -5.51 -20.02
CA TYR A 508 9.45 -4.29 -19.20
C TYR A 508 10.39 -3.20 -19.74
N GLU A 509 11.52 -3.57 -20.34
CA GLU A 509 12.41 -2.63 -21.04
C GLU A 509 11.75 -2.09 -22.32
N GLU A 510 11.08 -2.94 -23.11
CA GLU A 510 10.24 -2.52 -24.24
C GLU A 510 9.09 -1.58 -23.80
N PHE A 511 8.50 -1.82 -22.63
CA PHE A 511 7.46 -0.96 -22.05
C PHE A 511 8.01 0.42 -21.65
N LEU A 512 9.18 0.49 -21.00
CA LEU A 512 9.83 1.77 -20.69
C LEU A 512 10.17 2.55 -21.98
N ALA A 513 10.55 1.86 -23.05
CA ALA A 513 10.76 2.49 -24.36
C ALA A 513 9.45 2.96 -25.04
N ASP A 514 8.30 2.32 -24.80
CA ASP A 514 6.98 2.82 -25.22
C ASP A 514 6.58 4.07 -24.42
N ASP A 515 6.81 4.07 -23.11
CA ASP A 515 6.56 5.22 -22.23
C ASP A 515 7.42 6.44 -22.66
N ASP A 516 8.73 6.25 -22.81
CA ASP A 516 9.67 7.28 -23.28
C ASP A 516 9.27 7.83 -24.66
N ARG A 517 8.92 6.95 -25.61
CA ARG A 517 8.47 7.33 -26.95
C ARG A 517 7.18 8.16 -26.91
N THR A 518 6.16 7.72 -26.17
CA THR A 518 4.89 8.45 -26.09
C THR A 518 5.06 9.80 -25.39
N PHE A 519 5.94 9.89 -24.39
CA PHE A 519 6.27 11.15 -23.73
C PHE A 519 6.99 12.12 -24.65
N LEU A 520 8.05 11.68 -25.34
CA LEU A 520 8.81 12.54 -26.26
C LEU A 520 7.98 13.00 -27.46
N GLN A 521 7.03 12.20 -27.95
CA GLN A 521 6.09 12.60 -29.01
C GLN A 521 5.24 13.84 -28.64
N PHE A 522 4.93 14.04 -27.35
CA PHE A 522 4.25 15.25 -26.87
C PHE A 522 5.23 16.38 -26.56
N MET A 523 6.41 16.07 -26.03
CA MET A 523 7.40 17.09 -25.61
C MET A 523 8.22 17.69 -26.77
N ALA A 524 8.37 16.97 -27.88
CA ALA A 524 9.19 17.35 -29.03
C ALA A 524 8.55 16.96 -30.39
N PRO A 525 7.30 17.37 -30.68
CA PRO A 525 6.60 16.97 -31.89
C PRO A 525 7.34 17.42 -33.16
N GLY A 526 7.71 16.47 -34.02
CA GLY A 526 8.42 16.73 -35.28
C GLY A 526 9.95 16.63 -35.21
N MET A 527 10.53 16.33 -34.04
CA MET A 527 11.94 15.94 -33.93
C MET A 527 12.06 14.42 -34.06
N ASP A 528 12.83 13.93 -35.05
CA ASP A 528 13.37 12.57 -35.05
C ASP A 528 14.47 12.49 -33.97
N VAL A 529 14.05 12.35 -32.71
CA VAL A 529 14.97 12.10 -31.59
C VAL A 529 15.60 10.71 -31.78
N PRO A 530 16.93 10.60 -31.94
CA PRO A 530 17.56 9.31 -32.19
C PRO A 530 17.35 8.34 -31.01
N MET A 531 17.06 7.08 -31.33
CA MET A 531 17.14 6.00 -30.33
C MET A 531 18.56 5.92 -29.76
N PRO A 532 18.73 5.62 -28.46
CA PRO A 532 19.98 5.90 -27.75
C PRO A 532 21.13 4.97 -28.14
N GLU A 533 22.22 5.55 -28.65
CA GLU A 533 23.57 5.00 -28.47
C GLU A 533 24.21 5.60 -27.19
N VAL A 534 25.03 4.80 -26.50
CA VAL A 534 25.66 5.15 -25.20
C VAL A 534 27.03 5.78 -25.45
N PRO A 535 27.25 7.07 -25.12
CA PRO A 535 27.59 7.47 -23.74
C PRO A 535 26.96 8.83 -23.31
N GLY A 536 27.11 9.34 -22.09
CA GLY A 536 27.76 8.80 -20.88
C GLY A 536 28.12 9.90 -19.87
N ARG A 537 27.17 10.25 -18.99
CA ARG A 537 27.37 10.99 -17.73
C ARG A 537 26.32 10.54 -16.70
N ALA A 538 26.67 10.69 -15.42
CA ALA A 538 25.77 10.47 -14.29
C ALA A 538 25.28 11.82 -13.73
N ALA A 539 24.06 11.88 -13.20
CA ALA A 539 23.59 13.01 -12.41
C ALA A 539 24.09 12.91 -10.95
N GLY A 540 23.71 13.85 -10.08
CA GLY A 540 24.19 13.87 -8.70
C GLY A 540 23.72 12.65 -7.91
N ARG A 541 24.63 11.91 -7.25
CA ARG A 541 24.27 10.73 -6.42
C ARG A 541 23.17 11.03 -5.38
N GLY A 542 23.10 12.25 -4.86
CA GLY A 542 22.02 12.68 -3.96
C GLY A 542 20.64 12.75 -4.64
N GLU A 543 20.56 13.23 -5.88
CA GLU A 543 19.28 13.37 -6.61
C GLU A 543 18.63 12.01 -6.88
N HIS A 544 19.43 11.02 -7.32
CA HIS A 544 18.97 9.64 -7.47
C HIS A 544 18.56 9.01 -6.13
N PHE A 545 19.25 9.34 -5.02
CA PHE A 545 18.88 8.85 -3.68
C PHE A 545 17.51 9.39 -3.23
N HIS A 546 17.33 10.72 -3.25
CA HIS A 546 16.06 11.38 -2.91
C HIS A 546 14.89 10.86 -3.76
N LEU A 547 15.16 10.56 -5.03
CA LEU A 547 14.16 9.99 -5.93
C LEU A 547 13.86 8.51 -5.65
N SER A 548 14.86 7.71 -5.30
CA SER A 548 14.63 6.31 -4.88
C SER A 548 13.73 6.24 -3.64
N GLN A 549 13.98 7.15 -2.70
CA GLN A 549 13.17 7.41 -1.52
C GLN A 549 11.75 7.85 -1.91
N ARG A 550 11.59 8.85 -2.80
CA ARG A 550 10.30 9.32 -3.34
C ARG A 550 9.43 8.21 -3.93
N MET A 551 10.02 7.34 -4.77
CA MET A 551 9.30 6.20 -5.36
C MET A 551 8.93 5.13 -4.32
N ASN A 552 9.78 4.95 -3.29
CA ASN A 552 9.54 3.97 -2.21
C ASN A 552 8.41 4.44 -1.27
N GLN A 553 8.37 5.74 -0.96
CA GLN A 553 7.30 6.39 -0.21
C GLN A 553 5.95 6.30 -0.96
N SER A 554 5.94 6.69 -2.24
CA SER A 554 4.80 6.53 -3.14
C SER A 554 4.27 5.08 -3.13
N LEU A 555 5.16 4.08 -3.27
CA LEU A 555 4.77 2.67 -3.23
C LEU A 555 4.17 2.28 -1.87
N LYS A 556 4.86 2.58 -0.75
CA LYS A 556 4.39 2.23 0.61
C LYS A 556 3.00 2.82 0.89
N LEU A 557 2.81 4.10 0.55
CA LEU A 557 1.55 4.82 0.73
C LEU A 557 0.44 4.21 -0.12
N SER A 558 0.74 3.87 -1.38
CA SER A 558 -0.21 3.22 -2.28
C SER A 558 -0.58 1.81 -1.84
N GLN A 559 0.38 0.99 -1.39
CA GLN A 559 0.13 -0.36 -0.86
C GLN A 559 -0.66 -0.34 0.45
N ALA A 560 -0.40 0.63 1.34
CA ALA A 560 -1.11 0.80 2.60
C ALA A 560 -2.59 1.20 2.38
N LEU A 561 -2.88 1.99 1.34
CA LEU A 561 -4.25 2.31 0.93
C LEU A 561 -4.90 1.17 0.12
N HIS A 562 -4.13 0.45 -0.70
CA HIS A 562 -4.62 -0.72 -1.45
C HIS A 562 -4.93 -1.93 -0.53
N GLY A 563 -4.29 -2.03 0.63
CA GLY A 563 -4.43 -3.15 1.56
C GLY A 563 -3.42 -4.30 1.34
N THR A 564 -2.48 -4.15 0.40
CA THR A 564 -1.39 -5.11 0.14
C THR A 564 -0.19 -4.97 1.07
N ARG A 565 -0.22 -4.01 2.01
CA ARG A 565 0.78 -3.86 3.08
C ARG A 565 0.07 -3.68 4.42
N SER A 566 0.57 -4.34 5.47
CA SER A 566 0.11 -4.12 6.84
C SER A 566 0.22 -2.63 7.20
N LEU A 567 -0.90 -2.02 7.56
CA LEU A 567 -0.96 -0.65 8.07
C LEU A 567 -0.27 -0.62 9.45
N GLU A 568 0.99 -0.19 9.47
CA GLU A 568 1.71 0.20 10.69
C GLU A 568 0.78 1.09 11.55
N GLY A 569 0.71 0.81 12.85
CA GLY A 569 -0.20 1.50 13.76
C GLY A 569 0.07 3.00 13.84
N VAL A 570 -0.93 3.75 14.30
CA VAL A 570 -0.75 5.19 14.57
C VAL A 570 0.41 5.37 15.53
N SER A 571 1.38 6.16 15.10
CA SER A 571 2.72 6.26 15.71
C SER A 571 3.22 7.69 15.57
N SER A 572 4.19 8.07 16.41
CA SER A 572 4.79 9.42 16.45
C SER A 572 5.17 9.95 15.05
N LYS A 573 5.78 9.10 14.21
CA LYS A 573 6.11 9.43 12.81
C LYS A 573 4.90 9.90 11.98
N LEU A 574 3.70 9.39 12.23
CA LEU A 574 2.49 9.76 11.50
C LEU A 574 1.94 11.14 11.94
N TRP A 575 2.16 11.52 13.20
CA TRP A 575 1.89 12.87 13.71
C TRP A 575 2.90 13.89 13.19
N GLN A 576 4.19 13.54 13.18
CA GLN A 576 5.27 14.32 12.56
C GLN A 576 4.97 14.57 11.07
N LEU A 577 4.51 13.55 10.35
CA LEU A 577 4.09 13.69 8.95
C LEU A 577 2.89 14.61 8.78
N LEU A 578 1.93 14.57 9.70
CA LEU A 578 0.78 15.47 9.68
C LEU A 578 1.19 16.93 9.95
N ALA A 579 2.18 17.15 10.82
CA ALA A 579 2.76 18.46 11.11
C ALA A 579 3.56 19.06 9.94
N ALA A 580 4.44 18.26 9.32
CA ALA A 580 5.28 18.71 8.21
C ALA A 580 4.53 18.92 6.87
N ARG A 581 3.32 18.37 6.74
CA ARG A 581 2.63 18.30 5.43
C ARG A 581 1.95 19.60 5.01
N ASP A 582 2.54 20.20 3.99
CA ASP A 582 1.91 21.22 3.15
C ASP A 582 1.59 20.66 1.76
N LEU A 583 0.29 20.53 1.42
CA LEU A 583 -0.17 20.04 0.12
C LEU A 583 0.36 20.89 -1.03
N GLN A 584 0.47 22.21 -0.83
CA GLN A 584 0.91 23.16 -1.86
C GLN A 584 2.41 23.05 -2.17
N LYS A 585 3.18 22.41 -1.28
CA LYS A 585 4.61 22.11 -1.45
C LYS A 585 4.88 20.67 -1.90
N GLY A 586 3.88 19.98 -2.47
CA GLY A 586 4.01 18.58 -2.91
C GLY A 586 3.53 17.55 -1.87
N GLY A 587 2.99 18.02 -0.74
CA GLY A 587 2.14 17.24 0.16
C GLY A 587 2.76 15.97 0.71
N SER A 588 2.01 14.88 0.59
CA SER A 588 2.28 13.58 1.20
C SER A 588 3.63 12.98 0.81
N ILE A 589 4.13 13.25 -0.40
CA ILE A 589 5.48 12.83 -0.83
C ILE A 589 6.54 13.69 -0.14
N GLN A 590 6.41 15.02 -0.21
CA GLN A 590 7.43 15.93 0.29
C GLN A 590 7.61 15.82 1.80
N ALA A 591 6.51 15.61 2.56
CA ALA A 591 6.54 15.43 4.01
C ALA A 591 7.33 14.17 4.45
N GLU A 592 7.20 13.02 3.76
CA GLU A 592 8.05 11.86 4.07
C GLU A 592 9.51 12.07 3.62
N MET A 593 9.79 13.00 2.69
CA MET A 593 11.16 13.36 2.30
C MET A 593 11.86 14.26 3.31
N GLU A 594 11.17 15.28 3.83
CA GLU A 594 11.74 16.26 4.77
C GLU A 594 12.00 15.67 6.17
N LEU A 595 11.23 14.66 6.61
CA LEU A 595 11.46 13.92 7.87
C LEU A 595 12.52 12.80 7.77
N LEU A 596 13.32 12.79 6.71
CA LEU A 596 14.42 11.83 6.49
C LEU A 596 15.75 12.54 6.17
N LEU A 597 15.85 13.83 6.51
CA LEU A 597 17.01 14.71 6.35
C LEU A 597 17.36 15.40 7.67
#